data_AF-A0A8T4ZUT8-F1
#
_entry.id   AF-A0A8T4ZUT8-F1
#
_cell.length_a   1.000
_cell.length_b   1.000
_cell.length_c   1.000
_cell.angle_alpha   90.00
_cell.angle_beta   90.00
_cell.angle_gamma   90.00
#
_symmetry.space_group_name_H-M   'P 1'
#
loop_
_entity.id
_entity.type
_entity.pdbx_description
1 polymer ?
#
loop_
_entity_poly.entity_id
_entity_poly.type
_entity_poly.pdbx_seq_one_letter_code
_entity_poly.pdbx_strand_id
1 'polypeptide(L)'
;MNDLIAILASVTVVSFVAFIGIIFIGLKEDKLKRLTVVLVGFAAGTLIGGAFLHLLPESLSAGNDATSVFWVAIVGIISFFALEKFLY
;
A
#
# COMPACT_ATOMS: atom_id res chain seq x y z
N MET A 1 14.39 -21.45 -9.17
CA MET A 1 14.96 -21.67 -7.82
C MET A 1 15.60 -20.40 -7.27
N ASN A 2 16.35 -19.63 -8.08
CA ASN A 2 16.81 -18.28 -7.71
C ASN A 2 15.68 -17.30 -7.34
N ASP A 3 14.54 -17.32 -8.06
CA ASP A 3 13.45 -16.37 -7.81
C ASP A 3 12.82 -16.58 -6.42
N LEU A 4 12.74 -17.83 -5.97
CA LEU A 4 12.23 -18.16 -4.63
C LEU A 4 13.12 -17.59 -3.53
N ILE A 5 14.44 -17.70 -3.71
CA ILE A 5 15.44 -17.15 -2.78
C ILE A 5 15.35 -15.62 -2.76
N ALA A 6 15.19 -14.98 -3.92
CA ALA A 6 15.04 -13.53 -4.03
C ALA A 6 13.75 -13.01 -3.34
N ILE A 7 12.62 -13.71 -3.53
CA ILE A 7 11.36 -13.37 -2.87
C ILE A 7 11.51 -13.51 -1.34
N LEU A 8 12.04 -14.63 -0.86
CA LEU A 8 12.23 -14.87 0.58
C LEU A 8 13.19 -13.86 1.22
N ALA A 9 14.29 -13.53 0.52
CA ALA A 9 15.22 -12.50 0.97
C ALA A 9 14.54 -11.13 1.03
N SER A 10 13.78 -10.74 0.00
CA SER A 10 13.04 -9.47 -0.03
C SER A 10 12.03 -9.37 1.11
N VAL A 11 11.22 -10.40 1.34
CA VAL A 11 10.23 -10.42 2.44
C VAL A 11 10.92 -10.31 3.79
N THR A 12 12.05 -10.99 3.98
CA THR A 12 12.84 -10.92 5.22
C THR A 12 13.34 -9.50 5.46
N VAL A 13 13.89 -8.85 4.43
CA VAL A 13 14.37 -7.46 4.52
C VAL A 13 13.22 -6.49 4.82
N VAL A 14 12.10 -6.60 4.11
CA VAL A 14 10.92 -5.75 4.34
C VAL A 14 10.36 -5.95 5.75
N SER A 15 10.41 -7.17 6.29
CA SER A 15 10.00 -7.45 7.66
C SER A 15 10.88 -6.71 8.69
N PHE A 16 12.19 -6.58 8.44
CA PHE A 16 13.06 -5.76 9.29
C PHE A 16 12.75 -4.26 9.20
N VAL A 17 12.25 -3.75 8.07
CA VAL A 17 11.82 -2.35 7.96
C VAL A 17 10.65 -2.06 8.89
N ALA A 18 9.77 -3.03 9.15
CA ALA A 18 8.68 -2.87 10.12
C ALA A 18 9.19 -2.62 11.56
N PHE A 19 10.40 -3.07 11.91
CA PHE A 19 11.01 -2.81 13.22
C PHE A 19 11.39 -1.34 13.44
N ILE A 20 11.45 -0.51 12.39
CA ILE A 20 11.66 0.95 12.52
C ILE A 20 10.57 1.57 13.41
N GLY A 21 9.37 0.96 13.45
CA GLY A 21 8.28 1.34 14.34
C GLY A 21 8.66 1.41 15.83
N ILE A 22 9.64 0.61 16.27
CA ILE A 22 10.12 0.55 17.66
C ILE A 22 10.69 1.88 18.13
N ILE A 23 11.28 2.67 17.22
CA ILE A 23 11.85 3.99 17.54
C ILE A 23 10.78 4.93 18.11
N PHE A 24 9.50 4.71 17.77
CA PHE A 24 8.38 5.54 18.24
C PHE A 24 7.86 5.17 19.64
N ILE A 25 8.29 4.04 20.24
CA ILE A 25 7.81 3.57 21.56
C ILE A 25 8.22 4.51 22.70
N GLY A 26 9.36 5.20 22.57
CA GLY A 26 9.87 6.13 23.60
C GLY A 26 9.21 7.52 23.56
N LEU A 27 8.30 7.80 22.63
CA LEU A 27 7.68 9.12 22.47
C LEU A 27 6.46 9.29 23.37
N LYS A 28 6.24 10.53 23.81
CA LYS A 28 5.01 10.91 24.53
C LYS A 28 3.77 10.76 23.64
N GLU A 29 2.66 10.34 24.23
CA GLU A 29 1.38 10.09 23.52
C GLU A 29 0.94 11.27 22.63
N ASP A 30 1.08 12.51 23.11
CA ASP A 30 0.70 13.71 22.34
C ASP A 30 1.49 13.86 21.03
N LYS A 31 2.79 13.55 21.07
CA LYS A 31 3.66 13.63 19.90
C LYS A 31 3.40 12.47 18.96
N LEU A 32 3.17 11.28 19.51
CA LEU A 32 2.85 10.08 18.74
C LEU A 32 1.54 10.27 17.96
N LYS A 33 0.48 10.76 18.60
CA LYS A 33 -0.82 11.00 17.95
C LYS A 33 -0.69 11.98 16.78
N ARG A 34 0.04 13.08 16.95
CA ARG A 34 0.27 14.05 15.88
C ARG A 34 1.08 13.46 14.73
N LEU A 35 2.11 12.68 15.05
CA LEU A 35 2.94 12.04 14.04
C LEU A 35 2.18 10.97 13.25
N THR A 36 1.36 10.16 13.92
CA THR A 36 0.51 9.15 13.25
C THR A 36 -0.40 9.79 12.22
N VAL A 37 -1.03 10.93 12.52
CA VAL A 37 -1.87 11.64 11.54
C VAL A 37 -1.07 12.06 10.30
N VAL A 38 0.15 12.57 10.49
CA VAL A 38 1.04 12.97 9.38
C VAL A 38 1.50 11.74 8.57
N LEU A 39 1.93 10.67 9.24
CA LEU A 39 2.40 9.44 8.60
C LEU A 39 1.28 8.70 7.87
N VAL A 40 0.06 8.68 8.41
CA VAL A 40 -1.12 8.12 7.75
C VAL A 40 -1.47 8.94 6.51
N GLY A 41 -1.44 10.28 6.61
CA GLY A 41 -1.63 11.14 5.44
C GLY A 41 -0.57 10.91 4.36
N PHE A 42 0.69 10.74 4.76
CA PHE A 42 1.78 10.39 3.86
C PHE A 42 1.56 9.03 3.19
N ALA A 43 1.24 7.99 3.96
CA ALA A 43 0.97 6.65 3.44
C ALA A 43 -0.24 6.61 2.50
N ALA A 44 -1.33 7.30 2.84
CA ALA A 44 -2.48 7.41 1.96
C ALA A 44 -2.10 8.10 0.63
N GLY A 45 -1.31 9.17 0.70
CA GLY A 45 -0.79 9.86 -0.48
C GLY A 45 0.10 8.99 -1.36
N THR A 46 1.02 8.21 -0.79
CA THR A 46 1.90 7.32 -1.56
C THR A 46 1.15 6.16 -2.19
N LEU A 47 0.15 5.58 -1.51
CA LEU A 47 -0.70 4.52 -2.06
C LEU A 47 -1.55 5.02 -3.23
N ILE A 48 -2.19 6.19 -3.08
CA ILE A 48 -2.95 6.82 -4.17
C ILE A 48 -2.00 7.17 -5.32
N GLY A 49 -0.85 7.78 -5.03
CA GLY A 49 0.15 8.12 -6.03
C GLY A 49 0.65 6.88 -6.80
N GLY A 50 0.97 5.79 -6.11
CA GLY A 50 1.39 4.53 -6.74
C GLY A 50 0.28 3.91 -7.60
N ALA A 51 -0.97 3.95 -7.15
CA ALA A 51 -2.09 3.46 -7.94
C ALA A 51 -2.27 4.25 -9.24
N PHE A 52 -2.35 5.59 -9.16
CA PHE A 52 -2.68 6.44 -10.31
C PHE A 52 -1.50 6.78 -11.21
N LEU A 53 -0.30 6.95 -10.67
CA LEU A 53 0.88 7.40 -11.42
C LEU A 53 1.79 6.25 -11.85
N HIS A 54 1.60 5.04 -11.30
CA HIS A 54 2.40 3.86 -11.63
C HIS A 54 1.52 2.73 -12.16
N LEU A 55 0.67 2.12 -11.33
CA LEU A 55 -0.04 0.88 -11.67
C LEU A 55 -1.05 1.05 -12.82
N LEU A 56 -1.88 2.09 -12.77
CA LEU A 56 -2.85 2.36 -13.85
C LEU A 56 -2.18 2.66 -15.20
N PRO A 57 -1.23 3.62 -15.32
CA PRO A 57 -0.59 3.91 -16.58
C PRO A 57 0.28 2.75 -17.09
N GLU A 58 0.92 1.99 -16.19
CA GLU A 58 1.66 0.78 -16.54
C GLU A 58 0.75 -0.28 -17.17
N SER A 59 -0.43 -0.52 -16.59
CA SER A 59 -1.42 -1.45 -17.13
C SER A 59 -1.93 -1.02 -18.52
N LEU A 60 -2.18 0.27 -18.73
CA LEU A 60 -2.57 0.81 -20.03
C LEU A 60 -1.44 0.70 -21.06
N SER A 61 -0.20 0.95 -20.64
CA SER A 61 0.99 0.87 -21.50
C SER A 61 1.34 -0.57 -21.90
N ALA A 62 0.95 -1.55 -21.10
CA ALA A 62 1.09 -2.98 -21.39
C ALA A 62 0.14 -3.48 -22.50
N GLY A 63 -0.67 -2.61 -23.11
CA GLY A 63 -1.58 -2.94 -24.21
C GLY A 63 -2.95 -3.43 -23.78
N ASN A 64 -3.30 -3.30 -22.50
CA ASN A 64 -4.65 -3.62 -22.03
C ASN A 64 -5.66 -2.57 -22.48
N ASP A 65 -6.89 -3.02 -22.75
CA ASP A 65 -7.99 -2.12 -23.08
C ASP A 65 -8.34 -1.21 -21.88
N ALA A 66 -8.46 0.09 -22.13
CA ALA A 66 -8.67 1.09 -21.09
C ALA A 66 -9.96 0.84 -20.32
N THR A 67 -11.04 0.43 -21.01
CA THR A 67 -12.31 0.12 -20.37
C THR A 67 -12.16 -1.05 -19.40
N SER A 68 -11.46 -2.11 -19.80
CA SER A 68 -11.16 -3.25 -18.93
C SER A 68 -10.36 -2.84 -17.69
N VAL A 69 -9.30 -2.04 -17.85
CA VAL A 69 -8.44 -1.62 -16.72
C VAL A 69 -9.23 -0.84 -15.67
N PHE A 70 -10.01 0.16 -16.10
CA PHE A 70 -10.83 0.95 -15.18
C PHE A 70 -11.97 0.13 -14.56
N TRP A 71 -12.55 -0.82 -15.30
CA TRP A 71 -13.57 -1.70 -14.75
C TRP A 71 -13.02 -2.57 -13.62
N VAL A 72 -11.83 -3.16 -13.80
CA VAL A 72 -11.16 -3.95 -12.75
C VAL A 72 -10.81 -3.07 -11.54
N ALA A 73 -10.36 -1.83 -11.76
CA ALA A 73 -10.10 -0.89 -10.66
C ALA A 73 -11.37 -0.59 -9.84
N ILE A 74 -12.51 -0.35 -10.51
CA ILE A 74 -13.80 -0.13 -9.86
C ILE A 74 -14.24 -1.36 -9.07
N VAL A 75 -14.13 -2.56 -9.66
CA VAL A 75 -14.44 -3.82 -8.97
C VAL A 75 -13.56 -3.99 -7.72
N GLY A 76 -12.28 -3.66 -7.81
CA GLY A 76 -11.37 -3.66 -6.67
C GLY A 76 -11.81 -2.71 -5.55
N ILE A 77 -12.20 -1.48 -5.89
CA ILE A 77 -12.74 -0.49 -4.93
C ILE A 77 -14.03 -1.01 -4.28
N ILE A 78 -14.97 -1.53 -5.08
CA ILE A 78 -16.24 -2.08 -4.57
C ILE A 78 -15.98 -3.28 -3.64
N SER A 79 -15.02 -4.14 -3.98
CA SER A 79 -14.66 -5.30 -3.17
C SER A 79 -14.05 -4.88 -1.83
N PHE A 80 -13.13 -3.89 -1.82
CA PHE A 80 -12.58 -3.33 -0.59
C PHE A 80 -13.64 -2.61 0.25
N PHE A 81 -14.57 -1.90 -0.39
CA PHE A 81 -15.69 -1.27 0.31
C PHE A 81 -16.63 -2.31 0.95
N ALA A 82 -16.89 -3.42 0.26
CA ALA A 82 -17.63 -4.52 0.85
C ALA A 82 -16.87 -5.12 2.05
N LEU A 83 -15.57 -5.38 1.91
CA LEU A 83 -14.73 -5.86 3.01
C LEU A 83 -14.77 -4.93 4.22
N GLU A 84 -14.67 -3.62 4.01
CA GLU A 84 -14.81 -2.61 5.06
C GLU A 84 -16.16 -2.74 5.77
N LYS A 85 -17.25 -2.87 5.01
CA LYS A 85 -18.62 -2.96 5.57
C LYS A 85 -18.92 -4.28 6.31
N PHE A 86 -18.23 -5.36 5.99
CA PHE A 86 -18.41 -6.66 6.64
C PHE A 86 -17.50 -6.85 7.86
N LEU A 87 -16.30 -6.25 7.86
CA LEU A 87 -15.31 -6.38 8.93
C LEU A 87 -15.41 -5.27 9.99
N TYR A 88 -16.07 -4.15 9.67
CA TYR A 88 -16.26 -2.98 10.53
C TYR A 88 -17.74 -2.60 10.64
#